data_AF-A0A916DFX0-F1
#
_entry.id   AF-A0A916DFX0-F1
#
_cell.length_a   1.000
_cell.length_b   1.000
_cell.length_c   1.000
_cell.angle_alpha   90.00
_cell.angle_beta   90.00
_cell.angle_gamma   90.00
#
_symmetry.space_group_name_H-M   'P 1'
#
loop_
_entity.id
_entity.type
_entity.pdbx_description
1 polymer ?
#
loop_
_entity_poly.entity_id
_entity_poly.type
_entity_poly.pdbx_seq_one_letter_code
_entity_poly.pdbx_strand_id
1 'polypeptide(L)'
;MDVTQRIAQFETMVRPGADPDNDMAWFSLGRAYAEAGRHDDAARAFARCLEINPAMSKAYQLAGEAYIARGELSKASDILKRGYTTAFQRGDRMPMTAMGELLKKIGDEPPAVAAAAAETGPAGTFVCKRTGRAGRQLPRPPFKGPVGAWIHANISQETWDNWVRQGTKVINELRLDLSREEDSETYDRHMREFLGIDDELYQSLAAGKPR
;
A
#
# COMPACT_ATOMS: atom_id res chain seq x y z
N MET A 1 -13.35 -6.07 14.35
CA MET A 1 -13.42 -7.53 14.10
C MET A 1 -12.10 -8.19 14.49
N ASP A 2 -12.10 -9.41 15.03
CA ASP A 2 -10.83 -10.14 15.26
C ASP A 2 -10.21 -10.62 13.91
N VAL A 3 -8.94 -11.05 13.93
CA VAL A 3 -8.24 -11.46 12.70
C VAL A 3 -8.92 -12.67 12.01
N THR A 4 -9.51 -13.58 12.78
CA THR A 4 -10.17 -14.79 12.27
C THR A 4 -11.44 -14.44 11.50
N GLN A 5 -12.24 -13.54 12.05
CA GLN A 5 -13.44 -13.05 11.41
C GLN A 5 -13.09 -12.31 10.09
N ARG A 6 -12.03 -11.49 10.07
CA ARG A 6 -11.55 -10.82 8.84
C ARG A 6 -11.13 -11.81 7.77
N ILE A 7 -10.42 -12.88 8.15
CA ILE A 7 -10.04 -13.96 7.23
C ILE A 7 -11.31 -14.56 6.59
N ALA A 8 -12.28 -14.98 7.39
CA ALA A 8 -13.50 -15.62 6.90
C ALA A 8 -14.31 -14.71 5.95
N GLN A 9 -14.34 -13.40 6.24
CA GLN A 9 -14.95 -12.40 5.37
C GLN A 9 -14.28 -12.36 4.00
N PHE A 10 -12.96 -12.19 3.94
CA PHE A 10 -12.25 -12.09 2.67
C PHE A 10 -12.21 -13.42 1.90
N GLU A 11 -12.14 -14.56 2.58
CA GLU A 11 -12.31 -15.89 1.95
C GLU A 11 -13.65 -15.99 1.22
N THR A 12 -14.72 -15.47 1.81
CA THR A 12 -16.06 -15.44 1.18
C THR A 12 -16.10 -14.56 -0.06
N MET A 13 -15.31 -13.49 -0.11
CA MET A 13 -15.25 -12.58 -1.25
C MET A 13 -14.52 -13.20 -2.45
N VAL A 14 -13.49 -14.00 -2.20
CA VAL A 14 -12.62 -14.53 -3.25
C VAL A 14 -12.96 -15.96 -3.71
N ARG A 15 -13.95 -16.60 -3.06
CA ARG A 15 -14.36 -17.97 -3.41
C ARG A 15 -14.98 -18.04 -4.82
N PRO A 16 -14.96 -19.22 -5.47
CA PRO A 16 -15.72 -19.44 -6.70
C PRO A 16 -17.20 -19.08 -6.53
N GLY A 17 -17.76 -18.31 -7.46
CA GLY A 17 -19.14 -17.82 -7.39
C GLY A 17 -19.35 -16.53 -6.59
N ALA A 18 -18.28 -15.95 -6.03
CA ALA A 18 -18.25 -14.57 -5.55
C ALA A 18 -17.48 -13.69 -6.55
N ASP A 19 -16.30 -13.19 -6.18
CA ASP A 19 -15.46 -12.36 -7.04
C ASP A 19 -13.98 -12.77 -6.93
N PRO A 20 -13.59 -13.90 -7.56
CA PRO A 20 -12.23 -14.45 -7.45
C PRO A 20 -11.15 -13.64 -8.18
N ASP A 21 -11.54 -12.61 -8.92
CA ASP A 21 -10.65 -11.67 -9.62
C ASP A 21 -10.57 -10.31 -8.91
N ASN A 22 -11.01 -10.23 -7.65
CA ASN A 22 -10.92 -9.04 -6.82
C ASN A 22 -9.54 -8.93 -6.15
N ASP A 23 -8.64 -8.13 -6.72
CA ASP A 23 -7.28 -7.98 -6.20
C ASP A 23 -7.24 -7.38 -4.79
N MET A 24 -8.15 -6.47 -4.45
CA MET A 24 -8.23 -5.84 -3.13
C MET A 24 -8.68 -6.83 -2.04
N ALA A 25 -9.60 -7.74 -2.36
CA ALA A 25 -10.02 -8.81 -1.46
C ALA A 25 -8.87 -9.82 -1.24
N TRP A 26 -8.17 -10.23 -2.31
CA TRP A 26 -6.99 -11.09 -2.19
C TRP A 26 -5.86 -10.44 -1.39
N PHE A 27 -5.60 -9.14 -1.60
CA PHE A 27 -4.62 -8.37 -0.82
C PHE A 27 -5.00 -8.31 0.65
N SER A 28 -6.26 -8.01 0.95
CA SER A 28 -6.76 -7.90 2.33
C SER A 28 -6.76 -9.25 3.03
N LEU A 29 -7.07 -10.34 2.31
CA LEU A 29 -6.95 -11.70 2.80
C LEU A 29 -5.50 -12.05 3.14
N GLY A 30 -4.55 -11.74 2.25
CA GLY A 30 -3.12 -11.97 2.49
C GLY A 30 -2.60 -11.23 3.72
N ARG A 31 -3.06 -9.98 3.94
CA ARG A 31 -2.74 -9.22 5.16
C ARG A 31 -3.31 -9.89 6.41
N ALA A 32 -4.58 -10.29 6.38
CA ALA A 32 -5.21 -10.95 7.52
C ALA A 32 -4.50 -12.27 7.87
N TYR A 33 -4.07 -13.04 6.87
CA TYR A 33 -3.25 -14.22 7.08
C TYR A 33 -1.87 -13.90 7.67
N ALA A 34 -1.20 -12.87 7.17
CA ALA A 34 0.11 -12.47 7.70
C ALA A 34 0.02 -12.04 9.17
N GLU A 35 -1.00 -11.28 9.53
CA GLU A 35 -1.28 -10.87 10.91
C GLU A 35 -1.57 -12.06 11.83
N ALA A 36 -2.24 -13.10 11.30
CA ALA A 36 -2.48 -14.35 12.01
C ALA A 36 -1.25 -15.29 12.05
N GLY A 37 -0.09 -14.89 11.52
CA GLY A 37 1.12 -15.73 11.42
C GLY A 37 1.03 -16.86 10.38
N ARG A 38 -0.05 -16.89 9.57
CA ARG A 38 -0.27 -17.87 8.50
C ARG A 38 0.49 -17.47 7.24
N HIS A 39 1.82 -17.49 7.32
CA HIS A 39 2.69 -16.98 6.24
C HIS A 39 2.58 -17.75 4.92
N ASP A 40 2.23 -19.05 4.95
CA ASP A 40 1.98 -19.82 3.72
C ASP A 40 0.75 -19.32 2.97
N ASP A 41 -0.37 -19.19 3.67
CA ASP A 41 -1.62 -18.69 3.12
C ASP A 41 -1.49 -17.22 2.68
N ALA A 42 -0.77 -16.41 3.45
CA ALA A 42 -0.48 -15.02 3.11
C ALA A 42 0.26 -14.92 1.76
N ALA A 43 1.34 -15.69 1.58
CA ALA A 43 2.11 -15.70 0.34
C ALA A 43 1.25 -16.11 -0.87
N ARG A 44 0.36 -17.11 -0.71
CA ARG A 44 -0.56 -17.53 -1.77
C ARG A 44 -1.59 -16.46 -2.12
N ALA A 45 -2.18 -15.82 -1.12
CA ALA A 45 -3.16 -14.75 -1.33
C ALA A 45 -2.52 -13.53 -2.00
N PHE A 46 -1.31 -13.13 -1.59
CA PHE A 46 -0.58 -12.06 -2.26
C PHE A 46 -0.16 -12.44 -3.69
N ALA A 47 0.27 -13.68 -3.93
CA ALA A 47 0.57 -14.14 -5.29
C ALA A 47 -0.66 -14.01 -6.19
N ARG A 48 -1.84 -14.43 -5.70
CA ARG A 48 -3.08 -14.29 -6.45
C ARG A 48 -3.48 -12.83 -6.70
N CYS A 49 -3.31 -11.96 -5.70
CA CYS A 49 -3.46 -10.51 -5.87
C CYS A 49 -2.54 -9.97 -6.98
N LEU A 50 -1.27 -10.38 -7.00
CA LEU A 50 -0.28 -9.92 -7.98
C LEU A 50 -0.49 -10.49 -9.39
N GLU A 51 -1.15 -11.64 -9.53
CA GLU A 51 -1.60 -12.16 -10.83
C GLU A 51 -2.68 -11.27 -11.45
N ILE A 52 -3.60 -10.77 -10.62
CA ILE A 52 -4.71 -9.91 -11.05
C ILE A 52 -4.24 -8.47 -11.25
N ASN A 53 -3.48 -7.94 -10.29
CA ASN A 53 -2.97 -6.58 -10.28
C ASN A 53 -1.43 -6.58 -10.06
N PRO A 54 -0.64 -6.71 -11.14
CA PRO A 54 0.82 -6.74 -11.06
C PRO A 54 1.42 -5.39 -10.68
N ALA A 55 0.61 -4.33 -10.52
CA ALA A 55 1.05 -2.99 -10.18
C ALA A 55 0.94 -2.67 -8.68
N MET A 56 0.49 -3.61 -7.84
CA MET A 56 0.32 -3.36 -6.40
C MET A 56 1.64 -3.52 -5.63
N SER A 57 2.44 -2.46 -5.55
CA SER A 57 3.76 -2.47 -4.90
C SER A 57 3.76 -2.97 -3.45
N LYS A 58 2.71 -2.67 -2.69
CA LYS A 58 2.58 -3.15 -1.30
C LYS A 58 2.39 -4.66 -1.21
N ALA A 59 1.71 -5.28 -2.19
CA ALA A 59 1.54 -6.73 -2.22
C ALA A 59 2.87 -7.46 -2.45
N TYR A 60 3.77 -6.91 -3.28
CA TYR A 60 5.13 -7.46 -3.43
C TYR A 60 5.94 -7.38 -2.13
N GLN A 61 5.87 -6.25 -1.41
CA GLN A 61 6.54 -6.09 -0.12
C GLN A 61 6.08 -7.17 0.87
N LEU A 62 4.77 -7.29 1.07
CA LEU A 62 4.21 -8.22 2.05
C LEU A 62 4.37 -9.69 1.63
N ALA A 63 4.34 -9.99 0.33
CA ALA A 63 4.70 -11.32 -0.17
C ALA A 63 6.15 -11.67 0.15
N GLY A 64 7.08 -10.72 -0.03
CA GLY A 64 8.48 -10.88 0.33
C GLY A 64 8.66 -11.15 1.82
N GLU A 65 8.03 -10.36 2.69
CA GLU A 65 8.02 -10.59 4.14
C GLU A 65 7.47 -11.98 4.51
N ALA A 66 6.39 -12.42 3.87
CA ALA A 66 5.82 -13.75 4.08
C ALA A 66 6.77 -14.88 3.66
N TYR A 67 7.48 -14.74 2.53
CA TYR A 67 8.50 -15.72 2.13
C TYR A 67 9.73 -15.71 3.05
N ILE A 68 10.15 -14.55 3.56
CA ILE A 68 11.23 -14.45 4.55
C ILE A 68 10.84 -15.18 5.83
N ALA A 69 9.61 -14.98 6.33
CA ALA A 69 9.11 -15.66 7.52
C ALA A 69 9.06 -17.19 7.36
N ARG A 70 8.93 -17.69 6.12
CA ARG A 70 9.01 -19.12 5.77
C ARG A 70 10.43 -19.64 5.58
N GLY A 71 11.44 -18.78 5.59
CA GLY A 71 12.81 -19.14 5.23
C GLY A 71 13.05 -19.35 3.73
N GLU A 72 12.08 -19.01 2.87
CA GLU A 72 12.18 -19.18 1.42
C GLU A 72 12.87 -17.97 0.76
N LEU A 73 14.14 -17.74 1.12
CA LEU A 73 14.88 -16.52 0.76
C LEU A 73 15.03 -16.32 -0.75
N SER A 74 15.13 -17.39 -1.54
CA SER A 74 15.20 -17.27 -3.02
C SER A 74 13.91 -16.66 -3.57
N LYS A 75 12.74 -17.15 -3.15
CA LYS A 75 11.45 -16.62 -3.59
C LYS A 75 11.22 -15.20 -3.06
N ALA A 76 11.65 -14.94 -1.84
CA ALA A 76 11.64 -13.59 -1.27
C ALA A 76 12.45 -12.62 -2.14
N SER A 77 13.67 -12.99 -2.53
CA SER A 77 14.49 -12.14 -3.41
C SER A 77 13.79 -11.86 -4.73
N ASP A 78 13.29 -12.89 -5.42
CA ASP A 78 12.64 -12.75 -6.72
C ASP A 78 11.42 -11.81 -6.65
N ILE A 79 10.55 -12.01 -5.65
CA ILE A 79 9.34 -11.20 -5.50
C ILE A 79 9.67 -9.76 -5.11
N LEU A 80 10.65 -9.55 -4.22
CA LEU A 80 11.08 -8.23 -3.77
C LEU A 80 11.76 -7.44 -4.90
N LYS A 81 12.58 -8.09 -5.74
CA LYS A 81 13.21 -7.44 -6.90
C LYS A 81 12.17 -6.98 -7.92
N ARG A 82 11.21 -7.84 -8.26
CA ARG A 82 10.07 -7.49 -9.14
C ARG A 82 9.25 -6.33 -8.56
N GLY A 83 8.97 -6.40 -7.26
CA GLY A 83 8.25 -5.36 -6.54
C GLY A 83 8.99 -4.03 -6.52
N TYR A 84 10.31 -4.06 -6.27
CA TYR A 84 11.17 -2.89 -6.26
C TYR A 84 11.15 -2.15 -7.60
N THR A 85 11.31 -2.88 -8.71
CA THR A 85 11.20 -2.30 -10.05
C THR A 85 9.80 -1.73 -10.32
N THR A 86 8.76 -2.45 -9.92
CA THR A 86 7.36 -2.00 -10.08
C THR A 86 7.10 -0.71 -9.28
N ALA A 87 7.52 -0.68 -8.02
CA ALA A 87 7.38 0.47 -7.14
C ALA A 87 8.16 1.67 -7.67
N PHE A 88 9.37 1.46 -8.18
CA PHE A 88 10.15 2.49 -8.83
C PHE A 88 9.41 3.13 -10.03
N GLN A 89 8.89 2.31 -10.95
CA GLN A 89 8.15 2.79 -12.12
C GLN A 89 6.92 3.63 -11.74
N ARG A 90 6.22 3.21 -10.68
CA ARG A 90 5.03 3.87 -10.14
C ARG A 90 5.33 5.09 -9.29
N GLY A 91 6.58 5.26 -8.87
CA GLY A 91 6.97 6.24 -7.87
C GLY A 91 6.47 5.89 -6.47
N ASP A 92 6.21 4.62 -6.16
CA ASP A 92 5.79 4.21 -4.82
C ASP A 92 7.01 4.09 -3.90
N ARG A 93 7.52 5.23 -3.42
CA ARG A 93 8.81 5.32 -2.71
C ARG A 93 8.84 4.50 -1.41
N MET A 94 7.76 4.52 -0.63
CA MET A 94 7.70 3.80 0.64
C MET A 94 7.88 2.28 0.47
N PRO A 95 7.04 1.57 -0.30
CA PRO A 95 7.25 0.14 -0.50
C PRO A 95 8.55 -0.15 -1.25
N MET A 96 9.01 0.73 -2.15
CA MET A 96 10.32 0.59 -2.80
C MET A 96 11.47 0.56 -1.79
N THR A 97 11.53 1.54 -0.87
CA THR A 97 12.56 1.59 0.17
C THR A 97 12.48 0.37 1.09
N ALA A 98 11.28 0.02 1.57
CA ALA A 98 11.09 -1.15 2.43
C ALA A 98 11.55 -2.45 1.76
N MET A 99 11.24 -2.65 0.47
CA MET A 99 11.71 -3.84 -0.27
C MET A 99 13.23 -3.84 -0.45
N GLY A 100 13.86 -2.68 -0.67
CA GLY A 100 15.31 -2.57 -0.73
C GLY A 100 16.01 -2.93 0.58
N GLU A 101 15.42 -2.55 1.72
CA GLU A 101 15.91 -2.94 3.05
C GLU A 101 15.74 -4.43 3.32
N LEU A 102 14.60 -5.01 2.92
CA LEU A 102 14.35 -6.45 3.02
C LEU A 102 15.35 -7.26 2.17
N LEU A 103 15.67 -6.80 0.95
CA LEU A 103 16.68 -7.45 0.09
C LEU A 103 18.06 -7.45 0.78
N LYS A 104 18.49 -6.31 1.30
CA LYS A 104 19.76 -6.22 2.05
C LYS A 104 19.78 -7.12 3.28
N LYS A 105 18.66 -7.20 4.01
CA LYS A 105 18.54 -8.07 5.19
C LYS A 105 18.71 -9.56 4.86
N ILE A 106 18.29 -9.99 3.67
CA ILE A 106 18.46 -11.39 3.22
C ILE A 106 19.78 -11.63 2.46
N GLY A 107 20.68 -10.65 2.43
CA GLY A 107 21.98 -10.75 1.77
C GLY A 107 21.94 -10.56 0.25
N ASP A 108 20.89 -9.94 -0.28
CA ASP A 108 20.75 -9.60 -1.70
C ASP A 108 20.71 -8.08 -1.88
N GLU A 109 20.81 -7.60 -3.12
CA GLU A 109 20.81 -6.17 -3.44
C GLU A 109 19.58 -5.78 -4.28
N PRO A 110 19.03 -4.57 -4.07
CA PRO A 110 17.98 -4.05 -4.94
C PRO A 110 18.47 -3.97 -6.38
N PRO A 111 17.60 -4.23 -7.37
CA PRO A 111 17.96 -4.09 -8.77
C PRO A 111 18.47 -2.68 -9.06
N ALA A 112 19.46 -2.57 -9.93
CA ALA A 112 19.89 -1.30 -10.49
C ALA A 112 18.75 -0.73 -11.35
N VAL A 113 17.86 0.04 -10.72
CA VAL A 113 16.87 0.83 -11.43
C VAL A 113 17.56 2.13 -11.85
N ALA A 114 17.68 2.35 -13.16
CA ALA A 114 18.10 3.65 -13.66
C ALA A 114 17.16 4.68 -13.06
N ALA A 115 17.70 5.62 -12.29
CA ALA A 115 16.94 6.74 -11.75
C ALA A 115 16.38 7.54 -12.94
N ALA A 116 15.23 7.14 -13.48
CA ALA A 116 14.26 8.05 -14.06
C ALA A 116 14.15 9.17 -13.04
N ALA A 117 14.83 10.26 -13.35
CA ALA A 117 15.13 11.33 -12.43
C ALA A 117 13.84 11.64 -11.67
N ALA A 118 13.97 11.80 -10.35
CA ALA A 118 13.07 12.71 -9.68
C ALA A 118 13.15 14.00 -10.52
N GLU A 119 12.16 14.23 -11.38
CA GLU A 119 12.08 15.45 -12.17
C GLU A 119 11.87 16.53 -11.13
N THR A 120 12.99 17.05 -10.64
CA THR A 120 13.04 18.25 -9.84
C THR A 120 12.59 19.33 -10.80
N GLY A 121 11.31 19.68 -10.72
CA GLY A 121 10.79 20.84 -11.39
C GLY A 121 11.63 22.08 -11.04
N PRO A 122 11.47 23.18 -11.78
CA PRO A 122 12.19 24.42 -11.50
C PRO A 122 12.10 24.82 -10.01
N ALA A 123 13.11 25.52 -9.51
CA ALA A 123 13.17 25.94 -8.10
C ALA A 123 11.85 26.60 -7.65
N GLY A 124 11.30 26.12 -6.52
CA GLY A 124 9.98 26.54 -6.02
C GLY A 124 8.83 25.60 -6.42
N THR A 125 9.07 24.56 -7.22
CA THR A 125 8.04 23.58 -7.57
C THR A 125 7.74 22.66 -6.38
N PHE A 126 6.46 22.44 -6.10
CA PHE A 126 5.99 21.50 -5.08
C PHE A 126 6.38 20.06 -5.46
N VAL A 127 7.01 19.33 -4.53
CA VAL A 127 7.44 17.94 -4.74
C VAL A 127 6.58 17.01 -3.90
N CYS A 128 5.92 16.05 -4.56
CA CYS A 128 5.10 15.07 -3.86
C CYS A 128 5.97 14.10 -3.07
N LYS A 129 5.70 13.94 -1.77
CA LYS A 129 6.42 13.03 -0.88
C LYS A 129 6.23 11.55 -1.25
N ARG A 130 5.06 11.16 -1.76
CA ARG A 130 4.80 9.80 -2.24
C ARG A 130 5.68 9.47 -3.44
N THR A 131 5.62 10.29 -4.49
CA THR A 131 6.26 10.00 -5.79
C THR A 131 7.68 10.52 -5.93
N GLY A 132 8.05 11.53 -5.14
CA GLY A 132 9.27 12.30 -5.32
C GLY A 132 9.32 13.12 -6.61
N ARG A 133 8.20 13.28 -7.31
CA ARG A 133 8.09 14.05 -8.56
C ARG A 133 7.51 15.43 -8.29
N ALA A 134 7.89 16.41 -9.10
CA ALA A 134 7.23 17.69 -9.16
C ALA A 134 5.73 17.53 -9.48
N GLY A 135 4.89 18.38 -8.88
CA GLY A 135 3.45 18.39 -9.11
C GLY A 135 2.79 19.66 -8.60
N ARG A 136 1.47 19.74 -8.71
CA ARG A 136 0.72 20.89 -8.18
C ARG A 136 0.35 20.68 -6.73
N GLN A 137 0.42 21.75 -5.93
CA GLN A 137 -0.10 21.71 -4.56
C GLN A 137 -1.64 21.67 -4.58
N LEU A 138 -2.25 20.96 -3.63
CA LEU A 138 -3.70 21.01 -3.46
C LEU A 138 -4.15 22.43 -3.10
N PRO A 139 -5.34 22.88 -3.53
CA PRO A 139 -5.82 24.22 -3.19
C PRO A 139 -6.20 24.37 -1.71
N ARG A 140 -6.54 23.26 -1.04
CA ARG A 140 -6.90 23.19 0.38
C ARG A 140 -6.78 21.76 0.90
N PRO A 141 -6.74 21.56 2.23
CA PRO A 141 -6.86 20.22 2.83
C PRO A 141 -8.11 19.48 2.35
N PRO A 142 -8.00 18.16 2.03
CA PRO A 142 -9.12 17.37 1.55
C PRO A 142 -10.19 17.15 2.63
N PHE A 143 -9.78 17.07 3.89
CA PHE A 143 -10.64 16.98 5.06
C PHE A 143 -9.97 17.63 6.28
N LYS A 144 -10.73 17.80 7.36
CA LYS A 144 -10.25 18.46 8.58
C LYS A 144 -9.33 17.54 9.38
N GLY A 145 -8.37 18.14 10.08
CA GLY A 145 -7.49 17.45 11.03
C GLY A 145 -6.04 17.30 10.54
N PRO A 146 -5.16 16.76 11.40
CA PRO A 146 -3.71 16.70 11.14
C PRO A 146 -3.34 15.92 9.88
N VAL A 147 -4.02 14.81 9.60
CA VAL A 147 -3.79 14.01 8.39
C VAL A 147 -4.16 14.78 7.13
N GLY A 148 -5.31 15.47 7.12
CA GLY A 148 -5.71 16.31 5.98
C GLY A 148 -4.73 17.47 5.74
N ALA A 149 -4.24 18.10 6.81
CA ALA A 149 -3.21 19.13 6.72
C ALA A 149 -1.88 18.58 6.18
N TRP A 150 -1.49 17.38 6.62
CA TRP A 150 -0.30 16.70 6.12
C TRP A 150 -0.41 16.37 4.63
N ILE A 151 -1.56 15.85 4.19
CA ILE A 151 -1.81 15.54 2.77
C ILE A 151 -1.65 16.81 1.92
N HIS A 152 -2.27 17.92 2.34
CA HIS A 152 -2.13 19.20 1.64
C HIS A 152 -0.67 19.68 1.52
N ALA A 153 0.15 19.45 2.54
CA ALA A 153 1.54 19.88 2.57
C ALA A 153 2.52 18.94 1.84
N ASN A 154 2.15 17.68 1.60
CA ASN A 154 3.09 16.64 1.16
C ASN A 154 2.66 15.89 -0.11
N ILE A 155 1.38 15.93 -0.49
CA ILE A 155 0.83 15.17 -1.60
C ILE A 155 0.46 16.13 -2.73
N SER A 156 0.81 15.79 -3.97
CA SER A 156 0.41 16.61 -5.13
C SER A 156 -1.05 16.37 -5.51
N GLN A 157 -1.65 17.33 -6.18
CA GLN A 157 -3.02 17.23 -6.69
C GLN A 157 -3.19 15.99 -7.58
N GLU A 158 -2.21 15.69 -8.44
CA GLU A 158 -2.24 14.51 -9.31
C GLU A 158 -2.25 13.20 -8.51
N THR A 159 -1.49 13.14 -7.42
CA THR A 159 -1.48 11.96 -6.54
C THR A 159 -2.80 11.83 -5.79
N TRP A 160 -3.35 12.95 -5.30
CA TRP A 160 -4.64 12.96 -4.62
C TRP A 160 -5.78 12.53 -5.56
N ASP A 161 -5.83 13.03 -6.79
CA ASP A 161 -6.84 12.65 -7.77
C ASP A 161 -6.75 11.16 -8.14
N ASN A 162 -5.54 10.61 -8.20
CA ASN A 162 -5.32 9.16 -8.35
C ASN A 162 -5.86 8.39 -7.15
N TRP A 163 -5.62 8.88 -5.93
CA TRP A 163 -6.19 8.29 -4.72
C TRP A 163 -7.72 8.30 -4.77
N VAL A 164 -8.38 9.42 -5.12
CA VAL A 164 -9.85 9.48 -5.16
C VAL A 164 -10.45 8.43 -6.09
N ARG A 165 -9.83 8.21 -7.26
CA ARG A 165 -10.23 7.12 -8.17
C ARG A 165 -10.01 5.74 -7.56
N GLN A 166 -8.85 5.53 -6.93
CA GLN A 166 -8.55 4.25 -6.27
C GLN A 166 -9.49 4.00 -5.08
N GLY A 167 -9.76 5.00 -4.25
CA GLY A 167 -10.65 4.92 -3.10
C GLY A 167 -12.07 4.52 -3.51
N THR A 168 -12.56 5.02 -4.65
CA THR A 168 -13.85 4.59 -5.20
C THR A 168 -13.86 3.09 -5.51
N LYS A 169 -12.75 2.55 -6.05
CA LYS A 169 -12.61 1.11 -6.26
C LYS A 169 -12.58 0.35 -4.94
N VAL A 170 -11.84 0.82 -3.95
CA VAL A 170 -11.79 0.20 -2.61
C VAL A 170 -13.19 0.06 -2.02
N ILE A 171 -14.01 1.11 -2.09
CA ILE A 171 -15.39 1.08 -1.59
C ILE A 171 -16.21 0.02 -2.33
N ASN A 172 -16.15 0.00 -3.66
CA ASN A 172 -16.96 -0.90 -4.48
C ASN A 172 -16.52 -2.37 -4.36
N GLU A 173 -15.22 -2.62 -4.45
CA GLU A 173 -14.63 -3.96 -4.46
C GLU A 173 -14.69 -4.61 -3.08
N LEU A 174 -14.54 -3.84 -2.01
CA LEU A 174 -14.68 -4.34 -0.64
C LEU A 174 -16.10 -4.21 -0.08
N ARG A 175 -17.03 -3.64 -0.85
CA ARG A 175 -18.43 -3.38 -0.46
C ARG A 175 -18.54 -2.62 0.86
N LEU A 176 -17.73 -1.58 1.01
CA LEU A 176 -17.64 -0.79 2.25
C LEU A 176 -18.87 0.09 2.42
N ASP A 177 -19.45 0.08 3.62
CA ASP A 177 -20.44 1.07 4.07
C ASP A 177 -19.76 2.06 5.00
N LEU A 178 -19.39 3.24 4.47
CA LEU A 178 -18.65 4.27 5.21
C LEU A 178 -19.42 4.88 6.39
N SER A 179 -20.70 4.51 6.61
CA SER A 179 -21.40 4.85 7.85
C SER A 179 -20.97 3.98 9.03
N ARG A 180 -20.37 2.80 8.75
CA ARG A 180 -19.85 1.88 9.74
C ARG A 180 -18.39 2.22 10.05
N GLU A 181 -18.06 2.30 11.34
CA GLU A 181 -16.72 2.68 11.81
C GLU A 181 -15.63 1.77 11.23
N GLU A 182 -15.83 0.46 11.24
CA GLU A 182 -14.88 -0.53 10.73
C GLU A 182 -14.59 -0.42 9.22
N ASP A 183 -15.63 -0.14 8.43
CA ASP A 183 -15.49 0.05 6.99
C ASP A 183 -14.79 1.37 6.69
N SER A 184 -15.06 2.40 7.50
CA SER A 184 -14.39 3.70 7.42
C SER A 184 -12.91 3.60 7.82
N GLU A 185 -12.55 2.83 8.85
CA GLU A 185 -11.17 2.52 9.22
C GLU A 185 -10.44 1.74 8.13
N THR A 186 -11.15 0.82 7.47
CA THR A 186 -10.59 0.07 6.34
C THR A 186 -10.29 0.98 5.16
N TYR A 187 -11.21 1.87 4.80
CA TYR A 187 -10.98 2.89 3.78
C TYR A 187 -9.81 3.81 4.12
N ASP A 188 -9.75 4.32 5.36
CA ASP A 188 -8.66 5.18 5.83
C ASP A 188 -7.30 4.47 5.74
N ARG A 189 -7.24 3.20 6.15
CA ARG A 189 -6.00 2.41 6.02
C ARG A 189 -5.54 2.29 4.57
N HIS A 190 -6.45 2.01 3.63
CA HIS A 190 -6.10 1.98 2.21
C HIS A 190 -5.63 3.35 1.68
N MET A 191 -6.23 4.44 2.16
CA MET A 191 -5.78 5.79 1.83
C MET A 191 -4.35 6.03 2.29
N ARG A 192 -4.08 5.73 3.57
CA ARG A 192 -2.78 5.94 4.19
C ARG A 192 -1.69 5.14 3.48
N GLU A 193 -1.96 3.85 3.24
CA GLU A 193 -1.04 2.98 2.49
C GLU A 193 -0.78 3.54 1.07
N PHE A 194 -1.82 3.96 0.36
CA PHE A 194 -1.68 4.54 -0.97
C PHE A 194 -0.84 5.83 -0.96
N LEU A 195 -1.05 6.70 0.03
CA LEU A 195 -0.36 7.99 0.14
C LEU A 195 1.04 7.90 0.77
N GLY A 196 1.45 6.71 1.22
CA GLY A 196 2.73 6.52 1.91
C GLY A 196 2.73 7.12 3.31
N ILE A 197 1.61 7.01 4.02
CA ILE A 197 1.48 7.33 5.44
C ILE A 197 1.53 6.01 6.22
N ASP A 198 2.70 5.66 6.75
CA ASP A 198 2.85 4.48 7.60
C ASP A 198 2.18 4.68 8.97
N ASP A 199 2.13 3.61 9.76
CA ASP A 199 1.45 3.63 11.06
C ASP A 199 2.18 4.53 12.07
N GLU A 200 3.51 4.63 12.02
CA GLU A 200 4.29 5.54 12.87
C GLU A 200 3.96 7.00 12.58
N LEU A 201 3.99 7.39 11.30
CA LEU A 201 3.62 8.72 10.86
C LEU A 201 2.15 8.99 11.20
N TYR A 202 1.25 8.05 10.94
CA TYR A 202 -0.17 8.21 11.26
C TYR A 202 -0.39 8.45 12.76
N GLN A 203 0.24 7.65 13.62
CA GLN A 203 0.18 7.82 15.07
C GLN A 203 0.74 9.18 15.49
N SER A 204 1.86 9.63 14.92
CA SER A 204 2.44 10.95 15.20
C SER A 204 1.50 12.10 14.82
N LEU A 205 0.79 11.97 13.69
CA LEU A 205 -0.18 12.97 13.23
C LEU A 205 -1.45 12.94 14.10
N ALA A 206 -1.94 11.76 14.44
CA ALA A 206 -3.15 11.58 15.25
C ALA A 206 -2.96 12.02 16.70
N ALA A 207 -1.76 11.84 17.26
CA ALA A 207 -1.39 12.31 18.59
C ALA A 207 -1.34 13.85 18.72
N GLY A 208 -1.23 14.56 17.59
CA GLY A 208 -1.24 16.03 17.53
C GLY A 208 -2.63 16.68 17.69
N LYS A 209 -3.66 15.95 18.13
CA LYS A 209 -4.96 16.54 18.51
C LYS A 209 -4.77 17.47 19.72
N PRO A 210 -5.01 18.79 19.63
CA PRO A 210 -5.36 19.53 20.83
C PRO A 210 -6.70 18.97 21.34
N ARG A 211 -6.76 18.70 22.65
CA ARG A 211 -8.00 18.33 23.36
C ARG A 211 -9.06 19.41 23.18
#